data_AF-A0A1B7KQM3-F1
#
_entry.id   AF-A0A1B7KQM3-F1
#
_cell.length_a   1.000
_cell.length_b   1.000
_cell.length_c   1.000
_cell.angle_alpha   90.00
_cell.angle_beta   90.00
_cell.angle_gamma   90.00
#
_symmetry.space_group_name_H-M   'P 1'
#
loop_
_entity.id
_entity.type
_entity.pdbx_description
1 polymer ?
#
loop_
_entity_poly.entity_id
_entity_poly.type
_entity_poly.pdbx_seq_one_letter_code
_entity_poly.pdbx_strand_id
1 'polypeptide(L)'
;MSYNQFKSLKQGIYHVFIDSELKDGELNYAHTILPRKSDKEILISTYICHPSMANNELNGPLVATFLYNRLKKWKKRNFTYRFVFVPETIGSIAYLHCFGEHLRKNVYLGFVLTCLGGKNYPLSFKR
;
A
#
# COMPACT_ATOMS: atom_id res chain seq x y z
N MET A 1 0.17 -23.70 -7.04
CA MET A 1 0.53 -24.76 -8.02
C MET A 1 0.02 -24.33 -9.40
N SER A 2 0.78 -24.57 -10.47
CA SER A 2 0.30 -24.34 -11.84
C SER A 2 -0.59 -25.49 -12.35
N TYR A 3 -1.37 -25.25 -13.40
CA TYR A 3 -2.22 -26.29 -13.98
C TYR A 3 -1.42 -27.47 -14.56
N ASN A 4 -0.21 -27.22 -15.10
CA ASN A 4 0.66 -28.29 -15.61
C ASN A 4 1.20 -29.17 -14.47
N GLN A 5 1.55 -28.57 -13.33
CA GLN A 5 1.92 -29.33 -12.13
C GLN A 5 0.73 -30.17 -11.63
N PHE A 6 -0.47 -29.60 -11.59
CA PHE A 6 -1.69 -30.33 -11.22
C PHE A 6 -1.93 -31.56 -12.10
N LYS A 7 -1.80 -31.44 -13.43
CA LYS A 7 -1.94 -32.57 -14.37
C LYS A 7 -0.90 -33.67 -14.18
N SER A 8 0.26 -33.36 -13.60
CA SER A 8 1.31 -34.35 -13.32
C SER A 8 1.12 -35.12 -12.01
N LEU A 9 0.11 -34.77 -11.21
CA LEU A 9 -0.18 -35.48 -9.96
C LEU A 9 -0.63 -36.91 -10.26
N LYS A 10 -0.04 -37.87 -9.55
CA LYS A 10 -0.46 -39.27 -9.62
C LYS A 10 -1.73 -39.47 -8.79
N GLN A 11 -2.56 -40.42 -9.21
CA GLN A 11 -3.67 -40.88 -8.36
C GLN A 11 -3.09 -41.48 -7.08
N GLY A 12 -3.62 -41.08 -5.93
CA GLY A 12 -3.15 -41.57 -4.64
C GLY A 12 -3.65 -40.72 -3.49
N ILE A 13 -3.25 -41.12 -2.29
CA ILE A 13 -3.54 -40.40 -1.05
C ILE A 13 -2.34 -39.51 -0.73
N TYR A 14 -2.59 -38.22 -0.54
CA TYR A 14 -1.58 -37.23 -0.19
C TYR A 14 -1.74 -36.81 1.27
N HIS A 15 -0.64 -36.62 1.96
CA HIS A 15 -0.63 -35.95 3.26
C HIS A 15 -0.56 -34.44 3.04
N VAL A 16 -1.60 -33.71 3.44
CA VAL A 16 -1.63 -32.25 3.38
C VAL A 16 -1.20 -31.71 4.74
N PHE A 17 -0.13 -30.93 4.75
CA PHE A 17 0.41 -30.32 5.95
C PHE A 17 0.51 -28.81 5.78
N ILE A 18 -0.25 -28.06 6.57
CA ILE A 18 -0.22 -26.60 6.63
C ILE A 18 0.06 -26.22 8.09
N ASP A 19 1.28 -25.76 8.34
CA ASP A 19 1.73 -25.32 9.66
C ASP A 19 1.54 -23.81 9.78
N SER A 20 0.37 -23.40 10.29
CA SER A 20 -0.01 -21.99 10.43
C SER A 20 -0.74 -21.76 11.74
N GLU A 21 -0.60 -20.56 12.30
CA GLU A 21 -1.28 -20.13 13.52
C GLU A 21 -2.23 -18.95 13.25
N LEU A 22 -3.35 -18.92 13.96
CA LEU A 22 -4.25 -17.75 14.07
C LEU A 22 -4.39 -17.42 15.56
N LYS A 23 -3.93 -16.24 15.95
CA LYS A 23 -3.88 -15.79 17.35
C LYS A 23 -4.10 -14.29 17.45
N ASP A 24 -4.39 -13.84 18.67
CA ASP A 24 -4.42 -12.42 18.99
C ASP A 24 -3.06 -11.79 18.71
N GLY A 25 -3.08 -10.66 18.03
CA GLY A 25 -1.90 -9.94 17.58
C GLY A 25 -2.23 -8.48 17.33
N GLU A 26 -1.53 -7.87 16.39
CA GLU A 26 -1.64 -6.45 16.09
C GLU A 26 -1.78 -6.18 14.59
N LEU A 27 -2.35 -5.03 14.25
CA LEU A 27 -2.44 -4.55 12.87
C LEU A 27 -1.34 -3.54 12.61
N ASN A 28 -0.30 -3.97 11.90
CA ASN A 28 0.82 -3.11 11.55
C ASN A 28 0.46 -2.14 10.42
N TYR A 29 0.73 -0.85 10.64
CA TYR A 29 0.69 0.19 9.63
C TYR A 29 1.80 1.22 9.91
N ALA A 30 2.16 1.98 8.89
CA ALA A 30 3.17 3.03 9.01
C ALA A 30 2.75 4.29 8.27
N HIS A 31 3.22 5.44 8.76
CA HIS A 31 3.17 6.67 8.00
C HIS A 31 4.46 7.48 8.15
N THR A 32 4.68 8.41 7.22
CA THR A 32 5.71 9.42 7.37
C THR A 32 5.22 10.75 6.82
N ILE A 33 5.64 11.83 7.46
CA ILE A 33 5.24 13.19 7.13
C ILE A 33 6.47 13.94 6.65
N LEU A 34 6.36 14.56 5.47
CA LEU A 34 7.30 15.55 4.98
C LEU A 34 6.69 16.94 5.17
N PRO A 35 7.02 17.64 6.27
CA PRO A 35 6.36 18.88 6.65
C PRO A 35 6.74 20.06 5.76
N ARG A 36 5.83 21.04 5.68
CA ARG A 36 6.06 22.34 5.07
C ARG A 36 5.31 23.45 5.84
N LYS A 37 5.48 24.70 5.42
CA LYS A 37 4.83 25.89 6.04
C LYS A 37 3.30 25.94 5.88
N SER A 38 2.71 25.12 5.01
CA SER A 38 1.26 25.09 4.78
C SER A 38 0.63 23.94 5.55
N ASP A 39 -0.54 24.21 6.11
CA ASP A 39 -1.38 23.21 6.79
C ASP A 39 -2.08 22.27 5.79
N LYS A 40 -2.04 22.59 4.49
CA LYS A 40 -2.60 21.71 3.44
C LYS A 40 -1.70 20.49 3.24
N GLU A 41 -2.29 19.31 3.44
CA GLU A 41 -1.64 18.01 3.27
C GLU A 41 -2.05 17.33 1.95
N ILE A 42 -1.07 16.75 1.25
CA ILE A 42 -1.30 15.77 0.19
C ILE A 42 -1.11 14.38 0.80
N LEU A 43 -2.19 13.58 0.82
CA LEU A 43 -2.17 12.20 1.28
C LEU A 43 -1.79 11.28 0.12
N ILE A 44 -0.75 10.48 0.30
CA ILE A 44 -0.34 9.42 -0.62
C ILE A 44 -0.38 8.11 0.16
N SER A 45 -1.23 7.20 -0.24
CA SER A 45 -1.41 5.92 0.43
C SER A 45 -1.20 4.74 -0.51
N THR A 46 -0.82 3.60 0.04
CA THR A 46 -0.69 2.32 -0.66
C THR A 46 -0.83 1.19 0.37
N TYR A 47 -0.93 -0.06 -0.08
CA TYR A 47 -1.18 -1.18 0.80
C TYR A 47 -0.09 -2.26 0.79
N ILE A 48 0.09 -2.91 1.94
CA ILE A 48 1.22 -3.79 2.25
C ILE A 48 0.80 -5.20 2.69
N CYS A 49 -0.40 -5.63 2.31
CA CYS A 49 -0.98 -6.93 2.69
C CYS A 49 -0.76 -8.05 1.66
N HIS A 50 -0.38 -7.72 0.42
CA HIS A 50 -0.18 -8.70 -0.63
C HIS A 50 1.23 -9.31 -0.51
N PRO A 51 1.38 -10.65 -0.57
CA PRO A 51 2.67 -11.33 -0.47
C PRO A 51 3.42 -11.23 -1.82
N SER A 52 3.98 -12.33 -2.33
CA SER A 52 4.87 -12.40 -3.50
C SER A 52 4.18 -12.06 -4.85
N MET A 53 3.70 -10.84 -5.01
CA MET A 53 3.07 -10.31 -6.22
C MET A 53 3.65 -8.92 -6.56
N ALA A 54 3.99 -8.72 -7.84
CA ALA A 54 4.65 -7.49 -8.28
C ALA A 54 3.68 -6.34 -8.55
N ASN A 55 2.70 -6.53 -9.45
CA ASN A 55 1.83 -5.44 -9.89
C ASN A 55 0.72 -5.11 -8.88
N ASN A 56 0.21 -6.11 -8.18
CA ASN A 56 -0.70 -5.94 -7.05
C ASN A 56 -0.09 -6.70 -5.87
N GLU A 57 0.75 -6.12 -5.03
CA GLU A 57 0.87 -4.67 -4.80
C GLU A 57 2.30 -4.15 -4.61
N LEU A 58 3.37 -4.94 -4.74
CA LEU A 58 4.73 -4.44 -4.42
C LEU A 58 5.13 -3.13 -5.14
N ASN A 59 4.60 -2.88 -6.34
CA ASN A 59 4.86 -1.64 -7.07
C ASN A 59 4.40 -0.35 -6.36
N GLY A 60 3.26 -0.34 -5.64
CA GLY A 60 2.72 0.85 -4.98
C GLY A 60 3.63 1.33 -3.86
N PRO A 61 4.03 0.45 -2.91
CA PRO A 61 5.01 0.76 -1.88
C PRO A 61 6.35 1.24 -2.46
N LEU A 62 6.84 0.63 -3.55
CA LEU A 62 8.07 1.07 -4.20
C LEU A 62 7.92 2.49 -4.79
N VAL A 63 6.87 2.74 -5.57
CA VAL A 63 6.61 4.07 -6.15
C VAL A 63 6.46 5.12 -5.06
N ALA A 64 5.69 4.83 -4.00
CA ALA A 64 5.53 5.71 -2.84
C ALA A 64 6.89 6.06 -2.20
N THR A 65 7.74 5.05 -2.00
CA THR A 65 9.09 5.22 -1.42
C THR A 65 10.00 6.08 -2.29
N PHE A 66 10.05 5.82 -3.60
CA PHE A 66 10.85 6.62 -4.52
C PHE A 66 10.32 8.05 -4.67
N LEU A 67 8.99 8.21 -4.64
CA LEU A 67 8.35 9.52 -4.67
C LEU A 67 8.68 10.33 -3.40
N TYR A 68 8.62 9.71 -2.22
CA TYR A 68 9.07 10.33 -0.97
C TYR A 68 10.52 10.82 -1.09
N ASN A 69 11.42 9.95 -1.55
CA ASN A 69 12.85 10.27 -1.69
C ASN A 69 13.09 11.40 -2.70
N ARG A 70 12.30 11.45 -3.78
CA ARG A 70 12.36 12.54 -4.76
C ARG A 70 11.85 13.85 -4.16
N LEU A 71 10.69 13.86 -3.51
CA LEU A 71 10.09 15.05 -2.91
C LEU A 71 10.92 15.61 -1.76
N LYS A 72 11.55 14.75 -0.96
CA LYS A 72 12.45 15.15 0.14
C LYS A 72 13.61 16.03 -0.34
N LYS A 73 14.07 15.85 -1.58
CA LYS A 73 15.16 16.64 -2.19
C LYS A 73 14.73 18.00 -2.72
N TRP A 74 13.44 18.31 -2.79
CA TRP A 74 12.96 19.58 -3.34
C TRP A 74 13.19 20.72 -2.36
N LYS A 75 13.93 21.76 -2.82
CA LYS A 75 14.24 22.97 -2.03
C LYS A 75 12.98 23.77 -1.65
N LYS A 76 11.97 23.78 -2.51
CA LYS A 76 10.69 24.47 -2.30
C LYS A 76 9.54 23.52 -2.59
N ARG A 77 8.64 23.41 -1.62
CA ARG A 77 7.35 22.70 -1.69
C ARG A 77 6.30 23.59 -1.04
N ASN A 78 5.05 23.49 -1.50
CA ASN A 78 3.94 24.29 -0.95
C ASN A 78 3.07 23.49 0.01
N PHE A 79 3.08 22.16 -0.09
CA PHE A 79 2.25 21.27 0.72
C PHE A 79 3.09 20.44 1.67
N THR A 80 2.47 20.03 2.77
CA THR A 80 2.94 18.90 3.58
C THR A 80 2.54 17.60 2.87
N TYR A 81 3.41 16.60 2.85
CA TYR A 81 3.09 15.30 2.24
C TYR A 81 3.03 14.23 3.31
N ARG A 82 1.97 13.43 3.29
CA ARG A 82 1.78 12.31 4.20
C ARG A 82 1.76 11.02 3.39
N PHE A 83 2.73 10.15 3.64
CA PHE A 83 2.80 8.82 3.04
C PHE A 83 2.27 7.81 4.04
N VAL A 84 1.32 6.96 3.63
CA VAL A 84 0.65 5.97 4.49
C VAL A 84 0.75 4.58 3.86
N PHE A 85 1.18 3.60 4.65
CA PHE A 85 1.31 2.20 4.26
C PHE A 85 0.46 1.37 5.22
N VAL A 86 -0.62 0.80 4.72
CA VAL A 86 -1.65 0.12 5.54
C VAL A 86 -2.11 -1.18 4.87
N PRO A 87 -2.53 -2.22 5.61
CA PRO A 87 -3.27 -3.32 5.01
C PRO A 87 -4.55 -2.82 4.33
N GLU A 88 -4.89 -3.38 3.17
CA GLU A 88 -6.06 -2.95 2.40
C GLU A 88 -7.35 -3.06 3.24
N THR A 89 -8.22 -2.05 3.15
CA THR A 89 -9.49 -1.95 3.87
C THR A 89 -9.37 -1.83 5.39
N ILE A 90 -9.01 -2.90 6.11
CA ILE A 90 -8.98 -2.87 7.58
C ILE A 90 -7.93 -1.89 8.11
N GLY A 91 -6.79 -1.78 7.42
CA GLY A 91 -5.74 -0.84 7.78
C GLY A 91 -6.14 0.61 7.55
N SER A 92 -6.85 0.92 6.45
CA SER A 92 -7.34 2.28 6.22
C SER A 92 -8.44 2.67 7.20
N ILE A 93 -9.34 1.75 7.57
CA ILE A 93 -10.36 1.97 8.61
C ILE A 93 -9.70 2.26 9.96
N ALA A 94 -8.76 1.41 10.39
CA ALA A 94 -8.03 1.61 11.65
C ALA A 94 -7.23 2.92 11.64
N TYR A 95 -6.59 3.25 10.52
CA TYR A 95 -5.85 4.50 10.37
C TYR A 95 -6.77 5.73 10.43
N LEU A 96 -7.95 5.68 9.81
CA LEU A 96 -8.96 6.73 9.90
C LEU A 96 -9.54 6.86 11.31
N HIS A 97 -9.67 5.78 12.06
CA HIS A 97 -10.07 5.86 13.46
C HIS A 97 -9.05 6.67 14.29
N CYS A 98 -7.75 6.43 14.08
CA CYS A 98 -6.69 7.12 14.83
C CYS A 98 -6.43 8.57 14.35
N PHE A 99 -6.51 8.83 13.04
CA PHE A 99 -6.07 10.10 12.44
C PHE A 99 -7.16 10.83 11.64
N GLY A 100 -8.39 10.33 11.62
CA GLY A 100 -9.47 10.81 10.76
C GLY A 100 -9.79 12.29 10.94
N GLU A 101 -9.86 12.78 12.17
CA GLU A 101 -10.11 14.20 12.45
C GLU A 101 -9.02 15.11 11.90
N HIS A 102 -7.75 14.71 12.03
CA HIS A 102 -6.62 15.44 11.44
C HIS A 102 -6.71 15.44 9.91
N LEU A 103 -6.99 14.29 9.31
CA LEU A 103 -7.05 14.15 7.86
C LEU A 103 -8.22 14.96 7.29
N ARG A 104 -9.39 14.92 7.92
CA ARG A 104 -10.58 15.68 7.55
C ARG A 104 -10.32 17.19 7.53
N LYS A 105 -9.51 17.69 8.47
CA LYS A 105 -9.17 19.12 8.55
C LYS A 105 -8.12 19.56 7.54
N ASN A 106 -7.12 18.72 7.26
CA ASN A 106 -5.88 19.16 6.62
C ASN A 106 -5.67 18.60 5.20
N VAL A 107 -6.26 17.45 4.86
CA VAL A 107 -6.05 16.83 3.54
C VAL A 107 -6.72 17.69 2.46
N TYR A 108 -5.90 18.17 1.54
CA TYR A 108 -6.32 18.93 0.38
C TYR A 108 -6.56 18.01 -0.84
N LEU A 109 -5.76 16.94 -0.96
CA LEU A 109 -5.85 15.96 -2.04
C LEU A 109 -5.30 14.61 -1.58
N GLY A 110 -5.88 13.51 -2.06
CA GLY A 110 -5.45 12.16 -1.74
C GLY A 110 -5.22 11.30 -2.99
N PHE A 111 -4.22 10.43 -2.94
CA PHE A 111 -3.97 9.39 -3.95
C PHE A 111 -3.78 8.03 -3.27
N VAL A 112 -4.37 7.00 -3.86
CA VAL A 112 -4.07 5.60 -3.56
C VAL A 112 -3.25 5.06 -4.72
N LEU A 113 -2.03 4.62 -4.43
CA LEU A 113 -1.09 4.07 -5.42
C LEU A 113 -1.24 2.56 -5.45
N THR A 114 -1.64 2.03 -6.61
CA THR A 114 -1.75 0.59 -6.89
C THR A 114 -1.59 0.30 -8.38
N CYS A 115 -1.13 -0.90 -8.73
CA CYS A 115 -1.12 -1.40 -10.11
C CYS A 115 -0.35 -0.51 -11.11
N LEU A 116 0.68 0.19 -10.64
CA LEU A 116 1.49 1.15 -11.40
C LEU A 116 2.62 0.52 -12.25
N GLY A 117 2.73 -0.81 -12.29
CA GLY A 117 3.85 -1.54 -12.91
C GLY A 117 3.59 -2.02 -14.34
N GLY A 118 2.46 -1.65 -14.94
CA GLY A 118 2.10 -2.07 -16.30
C GLY A 118 3.01 -1.44 -17.37
N LYS A 119 3.69 -2.26 -18.17
CA LYS A 119 4.62 -1.79 -19.22
C LYS A 119 3.93 -1.13 -20.42
N ASN A 120 2.80 -1.71 -20.86
CA ASN A 120 2.13 -1.34 -22.12
C ASN A 120 0.80 -0.59 -21.87
N TYR A 121 0.53 -0.18 -20.64
CA TYR A 121 -0.71 0.47 -20.27
C TYR A 121 -0.42 1.88 -19.76
N PRO A 122 -1.17 2.90 -20.20
CA PRO A 122 -1.05 4.22 -19.62
C PRO A 122 -1.49 4.20 -18.15
N LEU A 123 -1.05 5.20 -17.38
CA LEU A 123 -1.57 5.41 -16.03
C LEU A 123 -3.08 5.61 -16.10
N SER A 124 -3.82 4.79 -15.37
CA SER A 124 -5.25 4.94 -15.19
C SER A 124 -5.53 5.76 -13.93
N PHE A 125 -6.54 6.62 -14.00
CA PHE A 125 -7.03 7.36 -12.84
C PHE A 125 -8.49 6.99 -12.63
N LYS A 126 -8.75 6.24 -11.56
CA LYS A 126 -10.11 5.89 -11.14
C LYS A 126 -10.71 7.10 -10.41
N ARG A 127 -11.76 7.68 -10.99
CA ARG A 127 -12.52 8.79 -10.41
C ARG A 127 -13.72 8.28 -9.64
#